data_AF-A0A529KWB8-F1
#
_entry.id   AF-A0A529KWB8-F1
#
_cell.length_a   1.000
_cell.length_b   1.000
_cell.length_c   1.000
_cell.angle_alpha   90.00
_cell.angle_beta   90.00
_cell.angle_gamma   90.00
#
_symmetry.space_group_name_H-M   'P 1'
#
loop_
_entity.id
_entity.type
_entity.pdbx_description
1 polymer ?
#
loop_
_entity_poly.entity_id
_entity_poly.type
_entity_poly.pdbx_seq_one_letter_code
_entity_poly.pdbx_strand_id
1 'polypeptide(L)' 'YGLLAGSARKASLALARELLNVAAPSDDDTTEEPDDFRPPCPCCGGRMIIIETFERWRQPRGPPGARTTNRETAP' A
#
# COMPACT_ATOMS: atom_id res chain seq x y z
N TYR A 1 23.01 15.45 7.00
CA TYR A 1 23.40 15.82 5.63
C TYR A 1 23.54 14.53 4.83
N GLY A 2 22.57 14.22 3.97
CA GLY A 2 22.56 12.97 3.22
C GLY A 2 22.42 13.24 1.73
N LEU A 3 23.07 12.42 0.90
CA LEU A 3 23.09 12.52 -0.57
C LEU A 3 21.69 12.70 -1.19
N LEU A 4 20.67 12.12 -0.55
CA LEU A 4 19.28 12.13 -1.02
C LEU A 4 18.35 13.05 -0.21
N ALA A 5 18.87 13.75 0.79
CA ALA A 5 18.09 14.59 1.69
C ALA A 5 18.44 16.07 1.46
N GLY A 6 17.62 16.77 0.67
CA GLY A 6 17.75 18.21 0.44
C GLY A 6 17.35 18.64 -0.98
N SER A 7 17.37 19.94 -1.24
CA SER A 7 17.11 20.54 -2.55
C SER A 7 18.01 19.98 -3.67
N ALA A 8 19.17 19.45 -3.31
CA ALA A 8 20.11 18.79 -4.21
C ALA A 8 19.70 17.36 -4.65
N ARG A 9 18.61 16.78 -4.11
CA ARG A 9 18.20 15.38 -4.38
C ARG A 9 18.15 15.02 -5.86
N LYS A 10 17.60 15.91 -6.70
CA LYS A 10 17.52 15.68 -8.16
C LYS A 10 18.91 15.56 -8.79
N ALA A 11 19.82 16.47 -8.46
CA ALA A 11 21.19 16.47 -8.98
C ALA A 11 21.97 15.24 -8.49
N SER A 12 21.87 14.90 -7.21
CA SER A 12 22.50 13.71 -6.65
C SER A 12 22.02 12.41 -7.30
N LEU A 13 20.72 12.30 -7.58
CA LEU A 13 20.15 11.15 -8.28
C LEU A 13 20.59 11.07 -9.75
N ALA A 14 20.72 12.20 -10.43
CA ALA A 14 21.23 12.23 -11.80
C ALA A 14 22.68 11.72 -11.85
N LEU A 15 23.55 12.26 -10.99
CA LEU A 15 24.96 11.84 -10.86
C LEU A 15 25.06 10.34 -10.53
N ALA A 16 24.27 9.85 -9.58
CA ALA A 16 24.28 8.43 -9.22
C ALA A 16 23.90 7.53 -10.41
N ARG A 17 22.95 7.95 -11.26
CA ARG A 17 22.58 7.18 -12.47
C ARG A 17 23.69 7.16 -13.50
N GLU A 18 24.36 8.29 -13.73
CA GLU A 18 25.53 8.38 -14.62
C GLU A 18 26.64 7.44 -14.20
N LEU A 19 27.01 7.45 -12.91
CA LEU A 19 28.06 6.56 -12.37
C LEU A 19 27.70 5.08 -12.48
N LEU A 20 26.42 4.75 -12.32
CA LEU A 20 25.94 3.37 -12.40
C LEU A 20 25.66 2.92 -13.84
N ASN A 21 25.84 3.81 -14.83
CA ASN A 21 25.51 3.56 -16.23
C ASN A 21 24.06 3.09 -16.44
N VAL A 22 23.14 3.58 -15.58
CA VAL A 22 21.72 3.22 -15.60
C VAL A 22 20.99 4.20 -16.51
N ALA A 23 20.23 3.67 -17.47
CA ALA A 23 19.38 4.49 -18.34
C ALA A 23 18.44 5.37 -17.51
N ALA A 24 18.23 6.61 -17.97
CA ALA A 24 17.21 7.46 -17.37
C ALA A 24 15.85 6.74 -17.43
N PRO A 25 15.04 6.79 -16.35
CA PRO A 25 13.67 6.28 -16.44
C PRO A 25 12.96 7.01 -17.57
N SER A 26 12.26 6.27 -18.42
CA SER A 26 11.40 6.86 -19.44
C SER A 26 10.33 7.71 -18.76
N ASP A 27 9.95 8.82 -19.39
CA ASP A 27 8.80 9.65 -18.99
C ASP A 27 7.45 8.93 -19.27
N ASP A 28 7.45 7.60 -19.40
CA ASP A 28 6.24 6.79 -19.37
C ASP A 28 5.70 6.80 -17.94
N ASP A 29 5.13 7.93 -17.57
CA ASP A 29 4.13 8.09 -16.52
C ASP A 29 2.81 7.50 -17.05
N THR A 30 2.89 6.32 -17.69
CA THR A 30 1.72 5.47 -17.87
C THR A 30 1.38 5.06 -16.45
N THR A 31 0.49 5.83 -15.84
CA THR A 31 -0.31 5.37 -14.72
C THR A 31 -1.04 4.15 -15.27
N GLU A 32 -0.42 2.98 -15.18
CA GLU A 32 -1.11 1.72 -15.39
C GLU A 32 -2.28 1.78 -14.41
N GLU A 33 -3.51 1.90 -14.93
CA GLU A 33 -4.67 1.70 -14.10
C GLU A 33 -4.45 0.36 -13.41
N PRO A 34 -4.46 0.31 -12.07
CA PRO A 34 -4.18 -0.93 -11.37
C PRO A 34 -5.22 -1.94 -11.85
N ASP A 35 -4.72 -2.99 -12.51
CA ASP A 35 -5.55 -4.07 -13.00
C ASP A 35 -6.46 -4.54 -11.85
N ASP A 36 -7.75 -4.70 -12.15
CA ASP A 36 -8.74 -5.10 -11.16
C ASP A 36 -8.60 -6.59 -10.83
N PHE A 37 -7.53 -6.96 -10.14
CA PHE A 37 -7.17 -8.34 -9.77
C PHE A 37 -8.03 -8.91 -8.62
N ARG A 38 -9.20 -8.32 -8.32
CA ARG A 38 -10.00 -8.74 -7.18
C ARG A 38 -10.70 -10.09 -7.47
N PRO A 39 -10.45 -11.15 -6.68
CA PRO A 39 -11.20 -12.38 -6.84
C PRO A 39 -12.70 -12.14 -6.58
N PRO A 40 -13.60 -12.86 -7.26
CA PRO A 40 -15.02 -12.74 -7.03
C PRO A 40 -15.39 -13.24 -5.63
N CYS A 41 -16.54 -12.79 -5.10
CA CYS A 41 -17.04 -13.23 -3.81
C CYS A 41 -17.22 -14.76 -3.78
N PRO A 42 -16.61 -15.49 -2.83
CA PRO A 42 -16.68 -16.95 -2.79
C PRO A 42 -18.08 -17.50 -2.47
N CYS A 43 -19.01 -16.66 -2.00
CA CYS A 43 -20.39 -17.05 -1.73
C CYS A 43 -21.31 -16.89 -2.95
N CYS A 44 -21.15 -15.80 -3.73
CA CYS A 44 -22.13 -15.41 -4.75
C CYS A 44 -21.53 -14.98 -6.09
N GLY A 45 -20.21 -14.98 -6.25
CA GLY A 45 -19.54 -14.54 -7.48
C GLY A 45 -19.54 -13.03 -7.71
N GLY A 46 -20.15 -12.24 -6.82
CA GLY A 46 -20.23 -10.78 -6.94
C GLY A 46 -18.86 -10.08 -6.87
N ARG A 47 -18.82 -8.83 -7.34
CA ARG A 47 -17.61 -7.99 -7.31
C ARG A 47 -17.30 -7.54 -5.88
N MET A 48 -16.05 -7.72 -5.45
CA MET A 48 -15.56 -7.18 -4.18
C MET A 48 -15.11 -5.71 -4.37
N ILE A 49 -15.37 -4.85 -3.38
CA ILE A 49 -15.01 -3.42 -3.40
C ILE A 49 -14.04 -3.13 -2.25
N ILE A 50 -12.93 -2.43 -2.53
CA ILE A 50 -11.99 -1.98 -1.51
C ILE A 50 -12.48 -0.63 -1.00
N ILE A 51 -12.78 -0.54 0.29
CA ILE A 51 -13.26 0.69 0.93
C ILE A 51 -12.13 1.51 1.57
N GLU A 52 -11.00 0.87 1.89
CA GLU A 52 -9.85 1.50 2.53
C GLU A 52 -8.58 0.68 2.29
N THR A 53 -7.45 1.36 2.12
CA THR A 53 -6.11 0.74 2.02
C THR A 53 -5.23 1.27 3.14
N PHE A 54 -4.65 0.37 3.94
CA PHE A 54 -3.74 0.74 5.02
C PHE A 54 -2.31 0.88 4.52
N GLU A 55 -1.58 1.89 5.03
CA GLU A 55 -0.14 2.02 4.77
C GLU A 55 0.63 0.80 5.29
N ARG A 56 1.80 0.54 4.70
CA ARG A 56 2.73 -0.48 5.23
C ARG A 56 2.96 -0.22 6.72
N TRP A 57 2.90 -1.30 7.52
CA TRP A 57 3.05 -1.30 8.98
C TRP A 57 1.87 -0.76 9.81
N ARG A 58 0.73 -0.45 9.18
CA ARG A 58 -0.55 -0.30 9.88
C ARG A 58 -1.25 -1.66 9.90
N GLN A 59 -1.06 -2.43 10.96
CA GLN A 59 -1.84 -3.67 11.11
C GLN A 59 -3.30 -3.31 11.39
N PRO A 60 -4.26 -3.90 10.64
CA PRO A 60 -5.66 -3.85 11.03
C PRO A 60 -5.78 -4.29 12.49
N ARG A 61 -6.58 -3.57 13.28
CA ARG A 61 -6.92 -4.09 14.61
C ARG A 61 -7.59 -5.44 14.38
N GLY A 62 -7.08 -6.47 15.05
CA GLY A 62 -7.76 -7.76 15.08
C GLY A 62 -9.21 -7.58 15.53
N PRO A 63 -10.12 -8.51 15.17
CA PRO A 63 -11.50 -8.44 15.63
C PRO A 63 -11.51 -8.18 17.15
N PRO A 64 -12.44 -7.37 17.67
CA PRO A 64 -12.55 -7.18 19.11
C PRO A 64 -12.60 -8.57 19.75
N GLY A 65 -11.79 -8.78 20.80
CA GLY A 65 -11.78 -10.05 21.53
C GLY A 65 -13.20 -10.44 21.90
N ALA A 66 -13.49 -11.74 21.93
CA ALA A 66 -14.81 -12.26 22.27
C ALA A 66 -15.35 -11.49 23.48
N ARG A 67 -16.51 -10.85 23.32
CA ARG A 67 -17.18 -10.18 24.42
C ARG A 67 -17.28 -11.20 25.54
N THR A 68 -16.67 -10.94 26.70
CA THR A 68 -17.02 -11.69 27.90
C THR A 68 -18.53 -11.57 28.03
N THR A 69 -19.24 -12.69 28.06
CA THR A 69 -20.67 -12.68 28.30
C THR A 69 -20.85 -11.96 29.63
N ASN A 70 -21.42 -10.76 29.61
CA ASN A 70 -21.91 -10.14 30.83
C ASN A 70 -22.89 -11.14 31.41
N ARG A 71 -22.55 -11.75 32.54
CA ARG A 71 -23.37 -12.75 33.24
C ARG A 71 -24.53 -12.05 33.94
N GLU A 72 -25.24 -11.21 33.20
CA GLU A 72 -26.31 -10.34 33.66
C GLU A 72 -27.56 -10.57 32.82
N THR A 73 -27.83 -11.84 32.57
CA THR A 73 -29.16 -12.37 32.24
C THR A 73 -29.09 -13.89 32.37
N ALA A 74 -29.00 -14.36 33.62
CA ALA A 74 -29.53 -15.67 33.95
C ALA A 74 -31.05 -15.48 34.21
N PRO A 75 -31.92 -16.33 33.65
CA PRO A 75 -33.35 -16.29 33.94
C PRO A 75 -33.66 -16.63 35.40
#